data_AF-A0A9P7YP22-F1
#
_entry.id   AF-A0A9P7YP22-F1
#
_cell.length_a   1.000
_cell.length_b   1.000
_cell.length_c   1.000
_cell.angle_alpha   90.00
_cell.angle_beta   90.00
_cell.angle_gamma   90.00
#
_symmetry.space_group_name_H-M   'P 1'
#
loop_
_entity.id
_entity.type
_entity.pdbx_description
1 polymer ?
#
loop_
_entity_poly.entity_id
_entity_poly.type
_entity_poly.pdbx_seq_one_letter_code
_entity_poly.pdbx_strand_id
1 'polypeptide(L)'
;MEFYDSAFLLLISGCGLLTWQQYRMREEAPEKQALNQNAVTPRAKAEASHFQALFLAVYCLVMGSDWLQGPYVYSLYKDQFGLEERIVGLLFVTGFLSGAVSGYFVGQFADANGRKMACLIFCITYSTACFSTLVPSLPTLFFGRVFGGLSTSLMYSAFESWMVTEYHKRQINHAGISLSSMYGVMTTLNSIVAILSGIFSEWLVQVTGTKRAPFMASVGLLAIAFCIITMYWSENYGDSHTSQKARDKSSPLTTPPASSSTSTVLKAIVKDKRILTIGLASCFFEGSMYLFVFFWTPALKAAHSQTPTHSPQNLPLGMVFACFMASVMLGSLLFALIISKHQLLTPSRLLTIIFATASSSLLITILLKSEKFTFWAFCVFEMCVGMYWPSVGYLKGRFVEDGVRARVYGILRIPLNIFVVVALSLIKEGEDYRNGVFLICGGLLVVTSGIFHWIVGE
;
A
#
# COMPACT_ATOMS: atom_id res chain seq x y z
N MET A 1 5.53 22.45 -16.37
CA MET A 1 6.37 21.87 -15.29
C MET A 1 6.32 22.72 -14.03
N GLU A 2 6.52 24.04 -14.11
CA GLU A 2 6.55 24.95 -12.94
C GLU A 2 5.41 24.79 -11.92
N PHE A 3 4.17 24.52 -12.36
CA PHE A 3 3.04 24.30 -11.45
C PHE A 3 3.22 23.07 -10.54
N TYR A 4 3.58 21.92 -11.14
CA TYR A 4 3.74 20.67 -10.41
C TYR A 4 4.96 20.71 -9.49
N ASP A 5 6.05 21.34 -9.95
CA ASP A 5 7.26 21.53 -9.15
C ASP A 5 6.98 22.43 -7.93
N SER A 6 6.21 23.51 -8.12
CA SER A 6 5.79 24.39 -7.03
C SER A 6 4.87 23.67 -6.03
N ALA A 7 3.91 22.87 -6.52
CA ALA A 7 3.05 22.07 -5.67
C ALA A 7 3.83 21.01 -4.88
N PHE A 8 4.81 20.37 -5.53
CA PHE A 8 5.71 19.41 -4.91
C PHE A 8 6.51 20.04 -3.77
N LEU A 9 7.13 21.19 -4.02
CA LEU A 9 7.88 21.93 -2.99
C LEU A 9 7.00 22.30 -1.80
N LEU A 10 5.75 22.72 -2.04
CA LEU A 10 4.80 23.04 -0.98
C LEU A 10 4.48 21.81 -0.12
N LEU A 11 4.16 20.68 -0.74
CA LEU A 11 3.80 19.44 -0.04
C LEU A 11 4.98 18.87 0.76
N ILE A 12 6.18 18.87 0.19
CA ILE A 12 7.40 18.40 0.88
C ILE A 12 7.78 19.35 2.02
N SER A 13 7.66 20.66 1.83
CA SER A 13 7.87 21.63 2.92
C SER A 13 6.90 21.39 4.06
N GLY A 14 5.62 21.12 3.75
CA GLY A 14 4.62 20.72 4.74
C GLY A 14 5.02 19.44 5.49
N CYS A 15 5.43 18.40 4.77
CA CYS A 15 5.91 17.15 5.39
C CYS A 15 7.12 17.39 6.30
N GLY A 16 8.09 18.20 5.85
CA GLY A 16 9.28 18.54 6.61
C GLY A 16 8.95 19.30 7.90
N LEU A 17 8.06 20.29 7.83
CA LEU A 17 7.60 21.04 9.00
C LEU A 17 6.90 20.16 10.03
N LEU A 18 5.97 19.29 9.60
CA LEU A 18 5.26 18.39 10.53
C LEU A 18 6.19 17.33 11.14
N THR A 19 7.13 16.80 10.34
CA THR A 19 8.13 15.85 10.83
C THR A 19 9.04 16.51 11.87
N TRP A 20 9.49 17.74 11.61
CA TRP A 20 10.29 18.51 12.55
C TRP A 20 9.52 18.80 13.86
N GLN A 21 8.24 19.16 13.77
CA GLN A 21 7.38 19.35 14.95
C GLN A 21 7.25 18.06 15.78
N GLN A 22 7.03 16.91 15.14
CA GLN A 22 6.96 15.62 15.83
C GLN A 22 8.28 15.24 16.49
N TYR A 23 9.41 15.49 15.80
CA TYR A 23 10.73 15.24 16.35
C TYR A 23 10.97 16.06 17.61
N ARG A 24 10.66 17.36 17.57
CA ARG A 24 10.78 18.26 18.72
C ARG A 24 9.90 17.83 19.90
N MET A 25 8.65 17.43 19.66
CA MET A 25 7.77 16.93 20.72
C MET A 25 8.26 15.61 21.35
N ARG A 26 8.97 14.78 20.58
CA ARG A 26 9.55 13.53 21.08
C ARG A 26 10.80 13.77 21.92
N GLU A 27 11.59 14.79 21.61
CA GLU A 27 12.75 15.24 22.40
C GLU A 27 12.37 15.90 23.74
N GLU A 28 11.14 16.36 23.91
CA GLU A 28 10.63 16.88 25.19
C GLU A 28 10.10 15.76 26.11
N ALA A 29 9.88 14.54 25.59
CA ALA A 29 9.42 13.37 26.34
C ALA A 29 10.49 12.36 26.91
N PRO A 30 11.83 12.52 26.75
CA PRO A 30 12.79 11.45 27.03
C PRO A 30 13.11 11.27 28.52
N GLU A 31 12.62 12.12 29.42
CA GLU A 31 13.02 12.11 30.84
C GLU A 31 12.50 10.89 31.64
N LYS A 32 11.71 9.99 31.04
CA LYS A 32 11.10 8.84 31.75
C LYS A 32 11.55 7.44 31.32
N GLN A 33 12.37 7.27 30.27
CA GLN A 33 12.76 5.93 29.78
C GLN A 33 14.21 5.52 30.08
N ALA A 34 15.04 6.39 30.66
CA ALA A 34 16.45 6.12 30.91
C ALA A 34 16.73 5.23 32.15
N LEU A 35 15.73 4.91 32.97
CA LEU A 35 15.93 4.29 34.28
C LEU A 35 15.82 2.75 34.34
N ASN A 36 15.50 2.07 33.23
CA ASN A 36 15.26 0.61 33.24
C ASN A 36 15.86 -0.17 32.05
N GLN A 37 16.93 0.33 31.43
CA GLN A 37 17.64 -0.44 30.40
C GLN A 37 18.69 -1.33 31.06
N ASN A 38 18.49 -2.65 30.97
CA ASN A 38 19.55 -3.63 31.20
C ASN A 38 20.79 -3.24 30.38
N ALA A 39 21.99 -3.42 30.93
CA ALA A 39 23.24 -3.11 30.23
C ALA A 39 23.36 -3.96 28.97
N VAL A 40 22.95 -3.41 27.82
CA VAL A 40 23.08 -4.06 26.51
C VAL A 40 24.55 -3.99 26.10
N THR A 41 25.13 -5.13 25.74
CA THR A 41 26.52 -5.15 25.27
C THR A 41 26.65 -4.35 23.96
N PRO A 42 27.73 -3.57 23.76
CA PRO A 42 27.97 -2.83 22.52
C PRO A 42 27.91 -3.71 21.27
N ARG A 43 28.32 -4.98 21.40
CA ARG A 43 28.26 -5.99 20.34
C ARG A 43 26.82 -6.35 19.95
N ALA A 44 25.94 -6.61 20.91
CA ALA A 44 24.54 -6.93 20.62
C ALA A 44 23.82 -5.76 19.92
N LYS A 45 24.15 -4.52 20.32
CA LYS A 45 23.63 -3.31 19.65
C LYS A 45 24.14 -3.20 18.21
N ALA A 46 25.43 -3.46 17.96
CA ALA A 46 26.01 -3.43 16.63
C ALA A 46 25.42 -4.51 15.71
N GLU A 47 25.23 -5.74 16.20
CA GLU A 47 24.61 -6.84 15.44
C GLU A 47 23.14 -6.52 15.09
N ALA A 48 22.39 -5.93 16.03
CA ALA A 48 21.01 -5.49 15.81
C ALA A 48 20.90 -4.35 14.79
N SER A 49 21.77 -3.34 14.87
CA SER A 49 21.81 -2.25 13.89
C SER A 49 22.24 -2.73 12.51
N HIS A 50 23.19 -3.66 12.43
CA HIS A 50 23.60 -4.26 11.16
C HIS A 50 22.44 -5.04 10.51
N PHE A 51 21.73 -5.87 11.29
CA PHE A 51 20.52 -6.56 10.81
C PHE A 51 19.48 -5.57 10.30
N GLN A 52 19.19 -4.52 11.08
CA GLN A 52 18.21 -3.52 10.70
C GLN A 52 18.59 -2.82 9.39
N ALA A 53 19.85 -2.36 9.26
CA ALA A 53 20.33 -1.70 8.05
C ALA A 53 20.24 -2.62 6.82
N LEU A 54 20.65 -3.88 6.95
CA LEU A 54 20.60 -4.86 5.87
C LEU A 54 19.15 -5.13 5.42
N PHE A 55 18.24 -5.36 6.36
CA PHE A 55 16.83 -5.61 6.05
C PHE A 55 16.19 -4.38 5.40
N LEU A 56 16.40 -3.20 5.97
CA LEU A 56 15.84 -1.95 5.45
C LEU A 56 16.39 -1.62 4.06
N ALA A 57 17.66 -1.91 3.78
CA ALA A 57 18.23 -1.76 2.43
C ALA A 57 17.47 -2.61 1.41
N VAL A 58 17.26 -3.90 1.70
CA VAL A 58 16.48 -4.80 0.83
C VAL A 58 15.03 -4.31 0.70
N TYR A 59 14.39 -3.93 1.81
CA TYR A 59 13.03 -3.42 1.82
C TYR A 59 12.87 -2.17 0.93
N CYS A 60 13.80 -1.22 1.01
CA CYS A 60 13.79 -0.02 0.17
C CYS A 60 13.97 -0.35 -1.32
N LEU A 61 14.85 -1.30 -1.67
CA LEU A 61 15.03 -1.73 -3.06
C LEU A 61 13.76 -2.38 -3.61
N VAL A 62 13.14 -3.26 -2.83
CA VAL A 62 11.92 -3.98 -3.19
C VAL A 62 10.75 -3.02 -3.35
N MET A 63 10.49 -2.15 -2.36
CA MET A 63 9.43 -1.14 -2.45
C MET A 63 9.70 -0.14 -3.57
N GLY A 64 10.96 0.27 -3.76
CA GLY A 64 11.34 1.16 -4.86
C GLY A 64 11.05 0.56 -6.22
N SER A 65 11.25 -0.75 -6.39
CA SER A 65 10.92 -1.43 -7.65
C SER A 65 9.43 -1.41 -7.99
N ASP A 66 8.54 -1.37 -6.99
CA ASP A 66 7.10 -1.27 -7.20
C ASP A 66 6.67 0.17 -7.48
N TRP A 67 7.16 1.10 -6.65
CA TRP A 67 6.82 2.52 -6.77
C TRP A 67 7.32 3.17 -8.07
N LEU A 68 8.44 2.69 -8.65
CA LEU A 68 8.94 3.21 -9.92
C LEU A 68 7.97 2.98 -11.08
N GLN A 69 7.21 1.90 -11.05
CA GLN A 69 6.28 1.56 -12.14
C GLN A 69 4.96 2.32 -12.01
N GLY A 70 4.52 2.59 -10.78
CA GLY A 70 3.23 3.20 -10.42
C GLY A 70 2.75 4.32 -11.34
N PRO A 71 3.56 5.37 -11.62
CA PRO A 71 3.13 6.51 -12.43
C PRO A 71 2.84 6.16 -13.91
N TYR A 72 3.48 5.12 -14.43
CA TYR A 72 3.50 4.83 -15.86
C TYR A 72 2.73 3.57 -16.27
N VAL A 73 2.19 2.80 -15.31
CA VAL A 73 1.44 1.56 -15.60
C VAL A 73 0.30 1.79 -16.59
N TYR A 74 -0.55 2.78 -16.34
CA TYR A 74 -1.68 3.11 -17.22
C TYR A 74 -1.20 3.67 -18.57
N SER A 75 -0.30 4.65 -18.53
CA SER A 75 0.16 5.38 -19.71
C SER A 75 1.02 4.52 -20.64
N LEU A 76 1.71 3.51 -20.12
CA LEU A 76 2.42 2.51 -20.92
C LEU A 76 1.44 1.70 -21.77
N TYR A 77 0.37 1.18 -21.18
CA TYR A 77 -0.60 0.36 -21.90
C TYR A 77 -1.52 1.16 -22.81
N LYS A 78 -2.04 2.30 -22.36
CA LYS A 78 -2.95 3.12 -23.17
C LYS A 78 -2.19 3.90 -24.23
N ASP A 79 -1.17 4.68 -23.84
CA ASP A 79 -0.55 5.62 -24.79
C ASP A 79 0.57 5.00 -25.61
N GLN A 80 1.41 4.15 -25.01
CA GLN A 80 2.59 3.61 -25.72
C GLN A 80 2.26 2.34 -26.52
N PHE A 81 1.36 1.49 -26.03
CA PHE A 81 0.90 0.30 -26.77
C PHE A 81 -0.40 0.53 -27.55
N GLY A 82 -1.09 1.66 -27.32
CA GLY A 82 -2.32 1.98 -28.03
C GLY A 82 -3.50 1.07 -27.69
N LEU A 83 -3.51 0.44 -26.51
CA LEU A 83 -4.57 -0.48 -26.12
C LEU A 83 -5.89 0.27 -25.82
N GLU A 84 -7.01 -0.38 -26.06
CA GLU A 84 -8.34 0.12 -25.64
C GLU A 84 -8.41 0.18 -24.11
N GLU A 85 -9.06 1.21 -23.53
CA GLU A 85 -9.11 1.36 -22.05
C GLU A 85 -9.76 0.16 -21.36
N ARG A 86 -10.69 -0.51 -22.04
CA ARG A 86 -11.29 -1.75 -21.56
C ARG A 86 -10.25 -2.86 -21.36
N ILE A 87 -9.31 -3.02 -22.28
CA ILE A 87 -8.23 -4.00 -22.17
C ILE A 87 -7.25 -3.60 -21.07
N VAL A 88 -6.95 -2.31 -20.94
CA VAL A 88 -6.12 -1.79 -19.82
C VAL A 88 -6.80 -2.10 -18.48
N GLY A 89 -8.11 -1.88 -18.36
CA GLY A 89 -8.92 -2.26 -17.20
C GLY A 89 -8.81 -3.75 -16.88
N LEU A 90 -8.96 -4.63 -17.87
CA LEU A 90 -8.81 -6.07 -17.70
C LEU A 90 -7.40 -6.50 -17.27
N LEU A 91 -6.35 -5.81 -17.73
CA LEU A 91 -4.97 -6.05 -17.27
C LEU A 91 -4.80 -5.69 -15.79
N PHE A 92 -5.39 -4.59 -15.32
CA PHE A 92 -5.41 -4.23 -13.91
C PHE A 92 -6.22 -5.24 -13.06
N VAL A 93 -7.40 -5.63 -13.54
CA VAL A 93 -8.24 -6.68 -12.92
C VAL A 93 -7.46 -7.98 -12.76
N THR A 94 -6.74 -8.40 -13.80
CA THR A 94 -5.97 -9.64 -13.78
C THR A 94 -4.88 -9.61 -12.71
N GLY A 95 -4.14 -8.50 -12.61
CA GLY A 95 -3.13 -8.33 -11.56
C GLY A 95 -3.74 -8.33 -10.16
N PHE A 96 -4.84 -7.58 -9.98
CA PHE A 96 -5.53 -7.49 -8.71
C PHE A 96 -6.13 -8.82 -8.25
N LEU A 97 -6.78 -9.55 -9.15
CA LEU A 97 -7.36 -10.87 -8.88
C LEU A 97 -6.28 -11.92 -8.60
N SER A 98 -5.20 -11.92 -9.39
CA SER A 98 -4.04 -12.79 -9.13
C SER A 98 -3.43 -12.53 -7.75
N GLY A 99 -3.28 -11.26 -7.35
CA GLY A 99 -2.86 -10.88 -6.01
C GLY A 99 -3.81 -11.38 -4.92
N ALA A 100 -5.11 -11.14 -5.08
CA ALA A 100 -6.12 -11.60 -4.13
C ALA A 100 -6.12 -13.13 -3.93
N VAL A 101 -6.01 -13.91 -5.01
CA VAL A 101 -5.98 -15.37 -4.96
C VAL A 101 -4.66 -15.86 -4.37
N SER A 102 -3.53 -15.35 -4.85
CA SER A 102 -2.20 -15.76 -4.38
C SER A 102 -1.97 -15.42 -2.90
N GLY A 103 -2.51 -14.31 -2.39
CA GLY A 103 -2.38 -13.90 -1.00
C GLY A 103 -2.87 -14.94 0.01
N TYR A 104 -3.83 -15.79 -0.37
CA TYR A 104 -4.29 -16.90 0.49
C TYR A 104 -3.25 -18.02 0.63
N PHE A 105 -2.50 -18.30 -0.43
CA PHE A 105 -1.56 -19.43 -0.49
C PHE A 105 -0.13 -19.03 -0.14
N VAL A 106 0.27 -17.78 -0.42
CA VAL A 106 1.65 -17.30 -0.29
C VAL A 106 2.18 -17.45 1.14
N GLY A 107 1.38 -17.18 2.17
CA GLY A 107 1.80 -17.34 3.56
C GLY A 107 2.14 -18.79 3.90
N GLN A 108 1.26 -19.73 3.54
CA GLN A 108 1.50 -21.17 3.76
C GLN A 108 2.70 -21.67 2.95
N PHE A 109 2.84 -21.19 1.72
CA PHE A 109 3.97 -21.52 0.87
C PHE A 109 5.29 -21.04 1.46
N ALA A 110 5.36 -19.80 1.94
CA ALA A 110 6.56 -19.22 2.53
C ALA A 110 6.95 -19.95 3.83
N ASP A 111 5.98 -20.34 4.64
CA ASP A 111 6.23 -21.08 5.88
C ASP A 111 6.74 -22.51 5.63
N ALA A 112 6.25 -23.17 4.58
CA ALA A 112 6.60 -24.56 4.24
C ALA A 112 7.91 -24.67 3.44
N ASN A 113 8.11 -23.82 2.43
CA ASN A 113 9.25 -23.94 1.50
C ASN A 113 10.44 -23.02 1.85
N GLY A 114 10.28 -22.17 2.86
CA GLY A 114 11.30 -21.21 3.28
C GLY A 114 10.94 -19.78 2.87
N ARG A 115 11.07 -18.85 3.82
CA ARG A 115 10.70 -17.45 3.62
C ARG A 115 11.75 -16.68 2.80
N LYS A 116 13.04 -17.05 2.88
CA LYS A 116 14.07 -16.49 1.99
C LYS A 116 13.79 -16.91 0.54
N MET A 117 13.48 -18.20 0.31
CA MET A 117 13.08 -18.69 -1.01
C MET A 117 11.88 -17.91 -1.57
N ALA A 118 10.86 -17.64 -0.75
CA ALA A 118 9.71 -16.83 -1.16
C ALA A 118 10.09 -15.39 -1.58
N CYS A 119 11.02 -14.74 -0.86
CA CYS A 119 11.56 -13.43 -1.24
C CYS A 119 12.38 -13.46 -2.55
N LEU A 120 13.11 -14.55 -2.82
CA LEU A 120 13.83 -14.71 -4.09
C LEU A 120 12.87 -14.98 -5.25
N ILE A 121 11.83 -15.79 -5.04
CA ILE A 121 10.76 -16.01 -6.01
C ILE A 121 10.09 -14.68 -6.36
N PHE A 122 9.81 -13.83 -5.38
CA PHE A 122 9.31 -12.47 -5.62
C PHE A 122 10.19 -11.70 -6.62
N CYS A 123 11.51 -11.66 -6.41
CA CYS A 123 12.41 -10.94 -7.31
C CYS A 123 12.33 -11.49 -8.75
N ILE A 124 12.23 -12.81 -8.92
CA ILE A 124 12.14 -13.46 -10.22
C ILE A 124 10.79 -13.19 -10.89
N THR A 125 9.68 -13.41 -10.18
CA THR A 125 8.33 -13.23 -10.72
C THR A 125 8.05 -11.78 -11.05
N TYR A 126 8.51 -10.84 -10.22
CA TYR A 126 8.32 -9.42 -10.46
C TYR A 126 9.21 -8.92 -11.61
N SER A 127 10.44 -9.40 -11.73
CA SER A 127 11.29 -9.11 -12.89
C SER A 127 10.66 -9.65 -14.18
N THR A 128 10.06 -10.85 -14.14
CA THR A 128 9.33 -11.43 -15.27
C THR A 128 8.13 -10.58 -15.67
N ALA A 129 7.38 -10.06 -14.69
CA ALA A 129 6.29 -9.12 -14.92
C ALA A 129 6.81 -7.84 -15.61
N CYS A 130 7.93 -7.27 -15.18
CA CYS A 130 8.55 -6.13 -15.83
C CYS A 130 9.00 -6.44 -17.27
N PHE A 131 9.67 -7.58 -17.49
CA PHE A 131 10.12 -7.99 -18.83
C PHE A 131 8.96 -8.23 -19.80
N SER A 132 7.79 -8.68 -19.30
CA SER A 132 6.60 -8.84 -20.14
C SER A 132 6.21 -7.55 -20.86
N THR A 133 6.53 -6.38 -20.29
CA THR A 133 6.25 -5.07 -20.87
C THR A 133 7.14 -4.73 -22.07
N LEU A 134 8.19 -5.50 -22.35
CA LEU A 134 8.99 -5.31 -23.56
C LEU A 134 8.29 -5.85 -24.80
N VAL A 135 7.39 -6.82 -24.62
CA VAL A 135 6.68 -7.51 -25.71
C VAL A 135 5.24 -7.01 -25.78
N PRO A 136 4.86 -6.22 -26.80
CA PRO A 136 3.53 -5.64 -26.93
C PRO A 136 2.51 -6.67 -27.48
N SER A 137 2.44 -7.86 -26.87
CA SER A 137 1.48 -8.91 -27.22
C SER A 137 0.54 -9.14 -26.03
N LEU A 138 -0.77 -9.12 -26.28
CA LEU A 138 -1.78 -9.24 -25.21
C LEU A 138 -1.57 -10.46 -24.30
N PRO A 139 -1.32 -11.70 -24.81
CA PRO A 139 -1.13 -12.86 -23.94
C PRO A 139 0.04 -12.68 -22.96
N THR A 140 1.16 -12.15 -23.44
CA THR A 140 2.35 -11.88 -22.61
C THR A 140 2.07 -10.81 -21.55
N LEU A 141 1.29 -9.77 -21.87
CA LEU A 141 0.92 -8.74 -20.91
C LEU A 141 0.00 -9.29 -19.81
N PHE A 142 -0.98 -10.12 -20.17
CA PHE A 142 -1.83 -10.79 -19.18
C PHE A 142 -1.01 -11.74 -18.28
N PHE A 143 -0.11 -12.51 -18.87
CA PHE A 143 0.79 -13.39 -18.13
C PHE A 143 1.71 -12.60 -17.17
N GLY A 144 2.26 -11.49 -17.63
CA GLY A 144 3.01 -10.56 -16.81
C GLY A 144 2.20 -10.01 -15.65
N ARG A 145 0.90 -9.70 -15.86
CA ARG A 145 0.01 -9.22 -14.79
C ARG A 145 -0.31 -10.29 -13.76
N VAL A 146 -0.45 -11.56 -14.17
CA VAL A 146 -0.60 -12.67 -13.23
C VAL A 146 0.62 -12.76 -12.30
N PHE A 147 1.83 -12.71 -12.86
CA PHE A 147 3.05 -12.68 -12.05
C PHE A 147 3.20 -11.41 -11.21
N GLY A 148 2.79 -10.25 -11.73
CA GLY A 148 2.75 -9.00 -10.97
C GLY A 148 1.90 -9.15 -9.71
N GLY A 149 0.68 -9.68 -9.84
CA GLY A 149 -0.22 -9.94 -8.72
C GLY A 149 0.36 -10.91 -7.69
N LEU A 150 0.92 -12.04 -8.15
CA LEU A 150 1.60 -13.01 -7.28
C LEU A 150 2.76 -12.35 -6.50
N SER A 151 3.52 -11.51 -7.17
CA SER A 151 4.65 -10.79 -6.58
C SER A 151 4.18 -9.79 -5.54
N THR A 152 3.12 -9.03 -5.78
CA THR A 152 2.55 -8.11 -4.78
C THR A 152 2.18 -8.83 -3.49
N SER A 153 1.59 -10.02 -3.58
CA SER A 153 1.28 -10.85 -2.40
C SER A 153 2.53 -11.29 -1.65
N LEU A 154 3.58 -11.70 -2.36
CA LEU A 154 4.87 -12.06 -1.76
C LEU A 154 5.56 -10.84 -1.12
N MET A 155 5.49 -9.67 -1.76
CA MET A 155 6.10 -8.44 -1.29
C MET A 155 5.62 -8.04 0.11
N TYR A 156 4.30 -8.01 0.31
CA TYR A 156 3.70 -7.59 1.58
C TYR A 156 3.66 -8.70 2.63
N SER A 157 3.80 -9.98 2.26
CA SER A 157 3.71 -11.09 3.22
C SER A 157 5.07 -11.71 3.57
N ALA A 158 5.87 -12.09 2.57
CA ALA A 158 7.07 -12.90 2.78
C ALA A 158 8.19 -12.11 3.47
N PHE A 159 8.41 -10.85 3.07
CA PHE A 159 9.47 -10.00 3.63
C PHE A 159 9.23 -9.65 5.10
N GLU A 160 8.00 -9.29 5.45
CA GLU A 160 7.59 -9.03 6.83
C GLU A 160 7.72 -10.30 7.68
N SER A 161 7.24 -11.42 7.16
CA SER A 161 7.35 -12.71 7.86
C SER A 161 8.81 -13.10 8.10
N TRP A 162 9.68 -12.99 7.10
CA TRP A 162 11.12 -13.28 7.27
C TRP A 162 11.74 -12.39 8.35
N MET A 163 11.41 -11.09 8.34
CA MET A 163 11.89 -10.11 9.32
C MET A 163 11.49 -10.47 10.74
N VAL A 164 10.20 -10.75 10.98
CA VAL A 164 9.68 -11.06 12.31
C VAL A 164 10.34 -12.31 12.89
N THR A 165 10.49 -13.38 12.09
CA THR A 165 11.13 -14.60 12.58
C THR A 165 12.61 -14.40 12.89
N GLU A 166 13.35 -13.69 12.04
CA GLU A 166 14.76 -13.43 12.29
C GLU A 166 14.97 -12.49 13.50
N TYR A 167 14.07 -11.52 13.67
CA TYR A 167 14.03 -10.60 14.81
C TYR A 167 13.88 -11.36 16.15
N HIS A 168 12.97 -12.32 16.21
CA HIS A 168 12.80 -13.18 17.39
C HIS A 168 13.96 -14.17 17.58
N LYS A 169 14.44 -14.79 16.49
CA LYS A 169 15.56 -15.74 16.54
C LYS A 169 16.84 -15.11 17.09
N ARG A 170 17.12 -13.87 16.72
CA ARG A 170 18.29 -13.10 17.18
C ARG A 170 18.07 -12.36 18.49
N GLN A 171 16.89 -12.49 19.10
CA GLN A 171 16.54 -11.87 20.38
C GLN A 171 16.79 -10.34 20.38
N ILE A 172 16.50 -9.68 19.25
CA ILE A 172 16.85 -8.26 19.00
C ILE A 172 16.16 -7.33 20.01
N ASN A 173 15.05 -7.75 20.61
CA ASN A 173 14.37 -7.02 21.70
C ASN A 173 15.32 -6.72 22.85
N HIS A 174 16.22 -7.66 23.17
CA HIS A 174 17.22 -7.50 24.22
C HIS A 174 18.35 -6.54 23.84
N ALA A 175 18.49 -6.20 22.55
CA ALA A 175 19.42 -5.19 22.05
C ALA A 175 18.83 -3.76 22.03
N GLY A 176 17.59 -3.57 22.48
CA GLY A 176 16.95 -2.26 22.63
C GLY A 176 16.16 -1.75 21.42
N ILE A 177 15.99 -2.54 20.37
CA ILE A 177 15.16 -2.18 19.21
C ILE A 177 13.81 -2.90 19.33
N SER A 178 12.72 -2.15 19.48
CA SER A 178 11.37 -2.71 19.49
C SER A 178 10.84 -3.00 18.07
N LEU A 179 10.01 -4.02 17.93
CA LEU A 179 9.36 -4.37 16.67
C LEU A 179 8.46 -3.24 16.14
N SER A 180 7.77 -2.54 17.05
CA SER A 180 6.98 -1.35 16.72
C SER A 180 7.82 -0.22 16.13
N SER A 181 9.04 0.00 16.65
CA SER A 181 9.98 0.98 16.11
C SER A 181 10.43 0.58 14.70
N MET A 182 10.68 -0.71 14.47
CA MET A 182 11.05 -1.24 13.15
C MET A 182 9.95 -1.01 12.11
N TYR A 183 8.69 -1.36 12.43
CA TYR A 183 7.54 -1.08 11.56
C TYR A 183 7.35 0.42 11.29
N GLY A 184 7.59 1.27 12.31
CA GLY A 184 7.56 2.73 12.15
C GLY A 184 8.60 3.21 11.14
N VAL A 185 9.85 2.73 11.25
CA VAL A 185 10.93 3.06 10.30
C VAL A 185 10.61 2.55 8.89
N MET A 186 10.11 1.32 8.75
CA MET A 186 9.71 0.75 7.46
C MET A 186 8.63 1.60 6.78
N THR A 187 7.63 2.04 7.54
CA THR A 187 6.53 2.86 7.02
C THR A 187 7.05 4.21 6.53
N THR A 188 7.89 4.89 7.33
CA THR A 188 8.50 6.17 6.94
C THR A 188 9.39 6.03 5.71
N LEU A 189 10.23 5.00 5.67
CA LEU A 189 11.09 4.73 4.51
C LEU A 189 10.28 4.42 3.26
N ASN A 190 9.20 3.66 3.38
CA ASN A 190 8.32 3.39 2.24
C ASN A 190 7.75 4.69 1.64
N SER A 191 7.29 5.63 2.46
CA SER A 191 6.81 6.94 1.98
C SER A 191 7.90 7.74 1.27
N ILE A 192 9.12 7.78 1.83
CA ILE A 192 10.27 8.46 1.21
C ILE A 192 10.62 7.81 -0.13
N VAL A 193 10.73 6.48 -0.15
CA VAL A 193 11.03 5.71 -1.37
C VAL A 193 9.97 5.93 -2.43
N ALA A 194 8.68 5.97 -2.07
CA ALA A 194 7.60 6.21 -3.01
C ALA A 194 7.70 7.60 -3.68
N ILE A 195 7.99 8.65 -2.89
CA ILE A 195 8.21 10.01 -3.39
C ILE A 195 9.42 10.06 -4.34
N LEU A 196 10.56 9.53 -3.90
CA LEU A 196 11.80 9.51 -4.69
C LEU A 196 11.64 8.70 -5.98
N SER A 197 10.89 7.59 -5.94
CA SER A 197 10.61 6.76 -7.11
C SER A 197 9.77 7.52 -8.14
N GLY A 198 8.79 8.33 -7.70
CA GLY A 198 8.04 9.22 -8.59
C GLY A 198 8.95 10.18 -9.35
N ILE A 199 9.84 10.88 -8.65
CA ILE A 199 10.81 11.82 -9.25
C ILE A 199 11.79 11.10 -10.18
N PHE A 200 12.34 9.97 -9.74
CA PHE A 200 13.33 9.21 -10.52
C PHE A 200 12.70 8.60 -11.78
N SER A 201 11.46 8.11 -11.69
CA SER A 201 10.72 7.60 -12.85
C SER A 201 10.45 8.70 -13.88
N GLU A 202 10.12 9.92 -13.43
CA GLU A 202 9.94 11.07 -14.31
C GLU A 202 11.24 11.42 -15.04
N TRP A 203 12.34 11.53 -14.30
CA TRP A 203 13.67 11.78 -14.87
C TRP A 203 14.07 10.69 -15.89
N LEU A 204 13.84 9.41 -15.58
CA LEU A 204 14.12 8.30 -16.50
C LEU A 204 13.33 8.43 -17.81
N VAL A 205 12.04 8.74 -17.74
CA VAL A 205 11.21 8.88 -18.95
C VAL A 205 11.61 10.12 -19.75
N GLN A 206 12.00 11.21 -19.10
CA GLN A 206 12.50 12.41 -19.78
C GLN A 206 13.81 12.17 -20.53
N VAL A 207 14.75 11.43 -19.93
CA VAL A 207 16.05 11.12 -20.56
C VAL A 207 15.93 10.07 -21.67
N THR A 208 15.16 9.02 -21.42
CA THR A 208 15.07 7.87 -22.35
C THR A 208 13.98 8.02 -23.42
N GLY A 209 13.02 8.93 -23.22
CA GLY A 209 11.86 9.11 -24.08
C GLY A 209 10.86 7.95 -24.06
N THR A 210 11.03 6.94 -23.19
CA THR A 210 10.19 5.73 -23.16
C THR A 210 9.62 5.44 -21.79
N LYS A 211 8.31 5.14 -21.71
CA LYS A 211 7.62 4.77 -20.46
C LYS A 211 7.99 3.37 -19.97
N ARG A 212 8.79 2.62 -20.74
CA ARG A 212 9.37 1.32 -20.35
C ARG A 212 10.58 1.45 -19.43
N ALA A 213 11.25 2.60 -19.41
CA ALA A 213 12.49 2.77 -18.64
C ALA A 213 12.31 2.55 -17.13
N PRO A 214 11.25 3.05 -16.47
CA PRO A 214 11.02 2.76 -15.05
C PRO A 214 10.82 1.26 -14.74
N PHE A 215 10.21 0.50 -15.66
CA PHE A 215 10.06 -0.95 -15.52
C PHE A 215 11.42 -1.67 -15.58
N MET A 216 12.31 -1.24 -16.47
CA MET A 216 13.65 -1.82 -16.57
C MET A 216 14.55 -1.40 -15.39
N ALA A 217 14.42 -0.16 -14.91
CA ALA A 217 15.09 0.28 -13.69
C ALA A 217 14.64 -0.56 -12.47
N SER A 218 13.36 -0.92 -12.41
CA SER A 218 12.81 -1.82 -11.38
C SER A 218 13.47 -3.20 -11.41
N VAL A 219 13.71 -3.77 -12.60
CA VAL A 219 14.49 -5.02 -12.74
C VAL A 219 15.91 -4.87 -12.18
N GLY A 220 16.57 -3.73 -12.42
CA GLY A 220 17.88 -3.44 -11.85
C GLY A 220 17.88 -3.45 -10.31
N LEU A 221 16.89 -2.78 -9.68
CA LEU A 221 16.74 -2.79 -8.23
C LEU A 221 16.46 -4.20 -7.68
N LEU A 222 15.62 -4.98 -8.37
CA LEU A 222 15.31 -6.36 -8.00
C LEU A 222 16.52 -7.28 -8.12
N ALA A 223 17.38 -7.10 -9.13
CA ALA A 223 18.61 -7.87 -9.28
C ALA A 223 19.59 -7.58 -8.12
N ILE A 224 19.72 -6.32 -7.71
CA ILE A 224 20.52 -5.94 -6.54
C ILE A 224 19.93 -6.56 -5.27
N ALA A 225 18.61 -6.47 -5.07
CA ALA A 225 17.92 -7.09 -3.93
C ALA A 225 18.13 -8.61 -3.92
N PHE A 226 18.00 -9.27 -5.07
CA PHE A 226 18.21 -10.71 -5.22
C PHE A 226 19.64 -11.10 -4.82
N CYS A 227 20.66 -10.36 -5.26
CA CYS A 227 22.05 -10.59 -4.89
C CYS A 227 22.26 -10.44 -3.37
N ILE A 228 21.73 -9.37 -2.76
CA ILE A 228 21.86 -9.12 -1.32
C ILE A 228 21.16 -10.22 -0.51
N ILE A 229 19.92 -10.57 -0.87
CA ILE A 229 19.17 -11.65 -0.20
C ILE A 229 19.93 -12.97 -0.32
N THR A 230 20.43 -13.30 -1.50
CA THR A 230 21.14 -14.56 -1.73
C THR A 230 22.40 -14.66 -0.87
N MET A 231 23.19 -13.58 -0.81
CA MET A 231 24.48 -13.54 -0.11
C MET A 231 24.35 -13.41 1.41
N TYR A 232 23.42 -12.60 1.91
CA TYR A 232 23.39 -12.19 3.32
C TYR A 232 22.22 -12.77 4.12
N TRP A 233 21.15 -13.25 3.48
CA TRP A 233 20.02 -13.80 4.22
C TRP A 233 20.19 -15.29 4.46
N SER A 234 19.88 -15.71 5.68
CA SER A 234 19.71 -17.12 6.05
C SER A 234 18.30 -17.59 5.74
N GLU A 235 18.16 -18.87 5.41
CA GLU A 235 16.83 -19.48 5.27
C GLU A 235 16.17 -19.61 6.65
N ASN A 236 14.90 -19.20 6.72
CA ASN A 236 14.09 -19.37 7.91
C ASN A 236 12.68 -19.85 7.54
N TYR A 237 12.07 -20.58 8.47
CA TYR A 237 10.79 -21.28 8.27
C TYR A 237 9.80 -20.87 9.35
N GLY A 238 8.51 -21.05 9.08
CA GLY A 238 7.46 -20.88 10.08
C GLY A 238 7.45 -21.99 11.12
N ASP A 239 6.69 -21.80 12.21
CA ASP A 239 6.56 -22.76 13.33
C ASP A 239 6.04 -24.15 12.92
N SER A 240 5.45 -24.26 11.73
CA SER A 240 5.05 -25.50 11.08
C SER A 240 6.22 -26.47 10.85
N HIS A 241 7.42 -25.96 10.57
CA HIS A 241 8.62 -26.80 10.33
C HIS A 241 9.24 -27.34 11.64
N THR A 242 9.17 -26.55 12.72
CA THR A 242 9.58 -26.97 14.07
C THR A 242 8.65 -28.07 14.59
N SER A 243 7.36 -27.96 14.27
CA SER A 243 6.33 -28.96 14.61
C SER A 243 6.44 -30.24 13.78
N GLN A 244 6.92 -30.17 12.53
CA GLN A 244 7.11 -31.34 11.67
C GLN A 244 8.34 -32.17 12.05
N LYS A 245 9.48 -31.54 12.38
CA LYS A 245 10.65 -32.28 12.88
C LYS A 245 10.42 -32.94 14.25
N ALA A 246 9.50 -32.42 15.05
CA ALA A 246 9.11 -33.04 16.32
C ALA A 246 8.07 -34.18 16.14
N ARG A 247 7.35 -34.24 15.01
CA ARG A 247 6.30 -35.24 14.75
C ARG A 247 6.80 -36.59 14.25
N ASP A 248 8.09 -36.72 13.91
CA ASP A 248 8.70 -38.02 13.54
C ASP A 248 9.00 -38.93 14.75
N LYS A 249 8.73 -38.48 15.98
CA LYS A 249 8.80 -39.34 17.18
C LYS A 249 7.56 -39.14 18.05
N SER A 250 6.66 -40.12 17.98
CA SER A 250 5.54 -40.45 18.89
C SER A 250 4.12 -39.95 18.56
N SER A 251 3.29 -40.93 18.18
CA SER A 251 1.85 -41.11 18.42
C SER A 251 0.79 -40.24 17.70
N PRO A 252 -0.43 -40.79 17.51
CA PRO A 252 -1.33 -40.41 16.42
C PRO A 252 -2.20 -39.20 16.74
N LEU A 253 -2.35 -38.36 15.70
CA LEU A 253 -3.53 -37.61 15.32
C LEU A 253 -4.37 -36.96 16.44
N THR A 254 -3.79 -36.03 17.18
CA THR A 254 -4.58 -34.92 17.74
C THR A 254 -4.80 -33.91 16.62
N THR A 255 -5.98 -34.00 16.00
CA THR A 255 -6.60 -32.96 15.18
C THR A 255 -6.34 -31.58 15.78
N PRO A 256 -5.87 -30.58 15.00
CA PRO A 256 -5.74 -29.21 15.48
C PRO A 256 -7.11 -28.74 16.02
N PRO A 257 -7.14 -27.91 17.08
CA PRO A 257 -8.38 -27.53 17.72
C PRO A 257 -9.29 -26.85 16.69
N ALA A 258 -10.48 -27.44 16.59
CA ALA A 258 -11.64 -27.05 15.82
C ALA A 258 -11.49 -25.79 14.95
N SER A 259 -11.53 -26.02 13.65
CA SER A 259 -12.20 -25.15 12.69
C SER A 259 -13.44 -24.51 13.32
N SER A 260 -13.30 -23.30 13.86
CA SER A 260 -14.43 -22.38 13.95
C SER A 260 -14.86 -22.14 12.50
N SER A 261 -15.86 -22.90 12.07
CA SER A 261 -16.40 -22.87 10.71
C SER A 261 -16.51 -21.43 10.23
N THR A 262 -16.10 -21.15 9.00
CA THR A 262 -16.22 -19.83 8.36
C THR A 262 -17.62 -19.23 8.56
N SER A 263 -18.65 -20.09 8.66
CA SER A 263 -20.03 -19.72 9.00
C SER A 263 -20.20 -19.07 10.38
N THR A 264 -19.47 -19.51 11.40
CA THR A 264 -19.54 -18.99 12.77
C THR A 264 -18.90 -17.61 12.87
N VAL A 265 -17.79 -17.40 12.16
CA VAL A 265 -17.11 -16.09 12.07
C VAL A 265 -17.96 -15.12 11.25
N LEU A 266 -18.56 -15.56 10.15
CA LEU A 266 -19.48 -14.74 9.37
C LEU A 266 -20.71 -14.31 10.18
N LYS A 267 -21.30 -15.23 10.97
CA LYS A 267 -22.39 -14.91 11.89
C LYS A 267 -21.98 -13.91 12.97
N ALA A 268 -20.76 -14.00 13.49
CA ALA A 268 -20.23 -13.04 14.46
C ALA A 268 -20.04 -11.64 13.86
N ILE A 269 -19.49 -11.56 12.63
CA ILE A 269 -19.31 -10.29 11.90
C ILE A 269 -20.67 -9.63 11.62
N VAL A 270 -21.66 -10.39 11.14
CA VAL A 270 -22.99 -9.86 10.81
C VAL A 270 -23.75 -9.44 12.06
N LYS A 271 -23.51 -10.09 13.20
CA LYS A 271 -24.17 -9.78 14.47
C LYS A 271 -23.62 -8.49 15.10
N ASP A 272 -22.32 -8.22 14.96
CA ASP A 272 -21.73 -6.98 15.45
C ASP A 272 -21.86 -5.85 14.43
N LYS A 273 -22.82 -4.95 14.68
CA LYS A 273 -23.08 -3.79 13.82
C LYS A 273 -21.84 -2.90 13.64
N ARG A 274 -20.96 -2.78 14.65
CA ARG A 274 -19.76 -1.93 14.58
C ARG A 274 -18.72 -2.54 13.64
N ILE A 275 -18.48 -3.85 13.74
CA ILE A 275 -17.57 -4.58 12.85
C ILE A 275 -18.08 -4.55 11.41
N LEU A 276 -19.39 -4.77 11.21
CA LEU A 276 -20.00 -4.70 9.88
C LEU A 276 -19.89 -3.30 9.27
N THR A 277 -20.19 -2.25 10.03
CA THR A 277 -20.07 -0.86 9.55
C THR A 277 -18.63 -0.49 9.21
N ILE A 278 -17.65 -0.90 10.02
CA ILE A 278 -16.22 -0.70 9.70
C ILE A 278 -15.81 -1.48 8.45
N GLY A 279 -16.25 -2.73 8.33
CA GLY A 279 -15.96 -3.55 7.16
C GLY A 279 -16.54 -2.99 5.87
N LEU A 280 -17.79 -2.51 5.91
CA LEU A 280 -18.44 -1.88 4.78
C LEU A 280 -17.78 -0.53 4.42
N ALA A 281 -17.45 0.28 5.43
CA ALA A 281 -16.75 1.54 5.23
C ALA A 281 -15.37 1.34 4.60
N SER A 282 -14.61 0.35 5.10
CA SER A 282 -13.34 -0.05 4.52
C SER A 282 -13.51 -0.53 3.08
N CYS A 283 -14.54 -1.32 2.79
CA CYS A 283 -14.84 -1.79 1.43
C CYS A 283 -15.07 -0.62 0.46
N PHE A 284 -15.87 0.38 0.84
CA PHE A 284 -16.17 1.51 -0.04
C PHE A 284 -14.98 2.46 -0.19
N PHE A 285 -14.26 2.77 0.90
CA PHE A 285 -13.11 3.67 0.84
C PHE A 285 -11.91 3.03 0.14
N GLU A 286 -11.50 1.82 0.52
CA GLU A 286 -10.40 1.11 -0.13
C GLU A 286 -10.76 0.79 -1.60
N GLY A 287 -12.04 0.50 -1.88
CA GLY A 287 -12.51 0.28 -3.25
C GLY A 287 -12.40 1.53 -4.11
N SER A 288 -12.82 2.67 -3.56
CA SER A 288 -12.66 3.98 -4.21
C SER A 288 -11.19 4.32 -4.46
N MET A 289 -10.30 4.01 -3.51
CA MET A 289 -8.85 4.19 -3.65
C MET A 289 -8.29 3.31 -4.79
N TYR A 290 -8.65 2.04 -4.87
CA TYR A 290 -8.18 1.17 -5.96
C TYR A 290 -8.68 1.61 -7.34
N LEU A 291 -9.92 2.08 -7.44
CA LEU A 291 -10.44 2.66 -8.68
C LEU A 291 -9.73 3.98 -9.01
N PHE A 292 -9.46 4.81 -8.01
CA PHE A 292 -8.70 6.05 -8.18
C PHE A 292 -7.32 5.79 -8.79
N VAL A 293 -6.58 4.78 -8.33
CA VAL A 293 -5.26 4.40 -8.89
C VAL A 293 -5.30 4.13 -10.39
N PHE A 294 -6.43 3.63 -10.91
CA PHE A 294 -6.63 3.46 -12.35
C PHE A 294 -7.05 4.77 -13.04
N PHE A 295 -8.00 5.51 -12.47
CA PHE A 295 -8.66 6.63 -13.15
C PHE A 295 -7.96 7.98 -13.02
N TRP A 296 -7.02 8.17 -12.10
CA TRP A 296 -6.37 9.48 -11.93
C TRP A 296 -5.63 9.95 -13.18
N THR A 297 -4.91 9.05 -13.88
CA THR A 297 -4.17 9.40 -15.10
C THR A 297 -5.09 9.85 -16.22
N PRO A 298 -6.12 9.08 -16.63
CA PRO A 298 -7.05 9.55 -17.66
C PRO A 298 -7.87 10.76 -17.20
N ALA A 299 -8.22 10.89 -15.92
CA ALA A 299 -8.92 12.06 -15.40
C ALA A 299 -8.11 13.35 -15.56
N LEU A 300 -6.84 13.32 -15.15
CA LEU A 300 -5.98 14.49 -15.23
C LEU A 300 -5.64 14.86 -16.67
N LYS A 301 -5.42 13.86 -17.55
CA LYS A 301 -5.23 14.08 -18.99
C LYS A 301 -6.43 14.75 -19.65
N ALA A 302 -7.64 14.30 -19.29
CA ALA A 302 -8.87 14.90 -19.78
C ALA A 302 -8.99 16.37 -19.34
N ALA A 303 -8.77 16.66 -18.05
CA ALA A 303 -8.78 18.04 -17.54
C ALA A 303 -7.69 18.94 -18.18
N HIS A 304 -6.53 18.37 -18.48
CA HIS A 304 -5.44 19.07 -19.19
C HIS A 304 -5.83 19.42 -20.63
N SER A 305 -6.43 18.48 -21.36
CA SER A 305 -6.85 18.70 -22.77
C SER A 305 -7.89 19.80 -22.96
N GLN A 306 -8.63 20.14 -21.89
CA GLN A 306 -9.64 21.20 -21.89
C GLN A 306 -9.06 22.58 -21.53
N THR A 307 -7.78 22.66 -21.13
CA THR A 307 -7.13 23.92 -20.77
C THR A 307 -6.59 24.62 -22.03
N PRO A 308 -6.94 25.89 -22.30
CA PRO A 308 -6.69 26.57 -23.59
C PRO A 308 -5.21 26.96 -23.86
N THR A 309 -4.27 26.59 -23.00
CA THR A 309 -2.83 26.86 -23.22
C THR A 309 -2.21 25.78 -24.11
N HIS A 310 -2.05 26.12 -25.39
CA HIS A 310 -1.41 25.34 -26.45
C HIS A 310 0.06 24.95 -26.15
N SER A 311 0.30 23.98 -25.28
CA SER A 311 1.54 23.22 -25.31
C SER A 311 1.22 21.72 -25.35
N PRO A 312 1.64 20.98 -26.39
CA PRO A 312 1.57 19.53 -26.46
C PRO A 312 2.61 18.88 -25.53
N GLN A 313 2.79 19.41 -24.32
CA GLN A 313 3.68 18.81 -23.33
C GLN A 313 2.92 17.70 -22.62
N ASN A 314 3.46 16.48 -22.74
CA ASN A 314 2.99 15.35 -21.95
C ASN A 314 3.04 15.72 -20.45
N LEU A 315 1.96 15.40 -19.72
CA LEU A 315 1.90 15.60 -18.27
C LEU A 315 3.06 14.85 -17.58
N PRO A 316 3.76 15.49 -16.61
CA PRO A 316 4.84 14.85 -15.86
C PRO A 316 4.25 13.88 -14.83
N LEU A 317 3.84 12.70 -15.30
CA LEU A 317 3.12 11.70 -14.51
C LEU A 317 3.89 11.27 -13.26
N GLY A 318 5.22 11.16 -13.32
CA GLY A 318 6.04 10.79 -12.18
C GLY A 318 6.10 11.89 -11.12
N MET A 319 6.12 13.17 -11.53
CA MET A 319 6.04 14.31 -10.60
C MET A 319 4.67 14.40 -9.93
N VAL A 320 3.58 14.21 -10.70
CA VAL A 320 2.21 14.15 -10.16
C VAL A 320 2.09 13.04 -9.11
N PHE A 321 2.61 11.86 -9.42
CA PHE A 321 2.64 10.74 -8.50
C PHE A 321 3.46 11.04 -7.24
N ALA A 322 4.61 11.70 -7.37
CA ALA A 322 5.42 12.12 -6.21
C ALA A 322 4.64 13.08 -5.30
N CYS A 323 3.85 14.01 -5.86
CA CYS A 323 2.93 14.86 -5.09
C CYS A 323 1.84 14.05 -4.37
N PHE A 324 1.29 13.02 -5.00
CA PHE A 324 0.31 12.13 -4.35
C PHE A 324 0.94 11.41 -3.16
N MET A 325 2.11 10.80 -3.34
CA MET A 325 2.84 10.13 -2.26
C MET A 325 3.23 11.09 -1.13
N ALA A 326 3.64 12.32 -1.47
CA ALA A 326 3.88 13.38 -0.48
C ALA A 326 2.59 13.75 0.28
N SER A 327 1.44 13.79 -0.41
CA SER A 327 0.14 14.04 0.22
C SER A 327 -0.26 12.92 1.18
N VAL A 328 -0.05 11.65 0.82
CA VAL A 328 -0.26 10.49 1.69
C VAL A 328 0.61 10.57 2.96
N MET A 329 1.89 10.92 2.80
CA MET A 329 2.81 11.13 3.93
C MET A 329 2.34 12.27 4.83
N LEU A 330 1.95 13.41 4.24
CA LEU A 330 1.41 14.55 4.96
C LEU A 330 0.17 14.16 5.78
N GLY A 331 -0.76 13.41 5.18
CA GLY A 331 -1.94 12.90 5.88
C GLY A 331 -1.59 12.00 7.07
N SER A 332 -0.63 11.10 6.91
CA SER A 332 -0.17 10.23 8.00
C SER A 332 0.44 11.02 9.17
N LEU A 333 1.22 12.07 8.86
CA LEU A 333 1.80 12.98 9.86
C LEU A 333 0.73 13.84 10.55
N LEU A 334 -0.27 14.32 9.80
CA LEU A 334 -1.42 15.05 10.33
C LEU A 334 -2.22 14.18 11.29
N PHE A 335 -2.48 12.92 10.95
CA PHE A 335 -3.15 11.98 11.86
C PHE A 335 -2.42 11.87 13.20
N ALA A 336 -1.10 11.65 13.17
CA ALA A 336 -0.29 11.52 14.37
C ALA A 336 -0.32 12.80 15.23
N LEU A 337 -0.29 13.98 14.61
CA LEU A 337 -0.42 15.26 15.31
C LEU A 337 -1.82 15.47 15.89
N ILE A 338 -2.88 15.16 15.15
CA ILE A 338 -4.27 15.28 15.62
C ILE A 338 -4.48 14.40 16.85
N ILE A 339 -4.07 13.13 16.79
CA ILE A 339 -4.22 12.20 17.91
C ILE A 339 -3.35 12.59 19.11
N SER A 340 -2.13 13.08 18.88
CA SER A 340 -1.20 13.47 19.96
C SER A 340 -1.58 14.79 20.64
N LYS A 341 -2.03 15.79 19.88
CA LYS A 341 -2.27 17.16 20.37
C LYS A 341 -3.75 17.43 20.67
N HIS A 342 -4.65 16.84 19.89
CA HIS A 342 -6.09 17.02 20.00
C HIS A 342 -6.75 15.69 20.42
N GLN A 343 -6.56 15.28 21.69
CA GLN A 343 -7.26 14.14 22.30
C GLN A 343 -8.81 14.26 22.27
N LEU A 344 -9.33 15.39 21.80
CA LEU A 344 -10.77 15.69 21.70
C LEU A 344 -11.45 15.00 20.50
N LEU A 345 -10.70 14.55 19.48
CA LEU A 345 -11.28 13.86 18.32
C LEU A 345 -11.18 12.35 18.48
N THR A 346 -12.33 11.70 18.73
CA THR A 346 -12.43 10.23 18.67
C THR A 346 -12.05 9.75 17.27
N PRO A 347 -11.25 8.67 17.12
CA PRO A 347 -10.88 8.12 15.81
C PRO A 347 -12.08 7.81 14.91
N SER A 348 -13.25 7.50 15.48
CA SER A 348 -14.50 7.33 14.73
C SER A 348 -14.95 8.60 14.01
N ARG A 349 -14.92 9.75 14.70
CA ARG A 349 -15.27 11.05 14.11
C ARG A 349 -14.26 11.47 13.05
N LEU A 350 -12.98 11.13 13.26
CA LEU A 350 -11.94 11.38 12.28
C LEU A 350 -12.20 10.63 10.97
N LEU A 351 -12.61 9.36 11.03
CA LEU A 351 -13.02 8.60 9.84
C LEU A 351 -14.24 9.21 9.13
N THR A 352 -15.25 9.65 9.86
CA THR A 352 -16.41 10.35 9.28
C THR A 352 -15.97 11.58 8.48
N ILE A 353 -15.05 12.39 9.02
CA ILE A 353 -14.47 13.55 8.34
C ILE A 353 -13.69 13.11 7.10
N ILE A 354 -12.83 12.10 7.22
CA ILE A 354 -12.05 11.55 6.10
C ILE A 354 -12.97 11.11 4.95
N PHE A 355 -14.06 10.39 5.24
CA PHE A 355 -15.01 9.95 4.20
C PHE A 355 -15.73 11.13 3.54
N ALA A 356 -16.16 12.13 4.31
CA ALA A 356 -16.81 13.33 3.79
C ALA A 356 -15.86 14.16 2.92
N THR A 357 -14.63 14.37 3.38
CA THR A 357 -13.60 15.10 2.62
C THR A 357 -13.20 14.36 1.34
N ALA A 358 -13.02 13.04 1.40
CA ALA A 358 -12.71 12.22 0.23
C ALA A 358 -13.86 12.20 -0.79
N SER A 359 -15.12 12.16 -0.35
CA SER A 359 -16.26 12.33 -1.25
C SER A 359 -16.27 13.70 -1.91
N SER A 360 -16.00 14.74 -1.13
CA SER A 360 -16.04 16.13 -1.63
C SER A 360 -14.95 16.35 -2.67
N SER A 361 -13.76 15.80 -2.47
CA SER A 361 -12.66 15.89 -3.45
C SER A 361 -12.99 15.17 -4.76
N LEU A 362 -13.56 13.96 -4.70
CA LEU A 362 -14.01 13.26 -5.91
C LEU A 362 -15.10 14.05 -6.64
N LEU A 363 -16.06 14.65 -5.93
CA LEU A 363 -17.11 15.48 -6.52
C LEU A 363 -16.54 16.74 -7.20
N ILE A 364 -15.56 17.40 -6.57
CA ILE A 364 -14.91 18.59 -7.13
C ILE A 364 -14.29 18.27 -8.50
N THR A 365 -13.73 17.08 -8.71
CA THR A 365 -13.12 16.70 -10.01
C THR A 365 -14.14 16.58 -11.14
N ILE A 366 -15.41 16.35 -10.81
CA ILE A 366 -16.51 16.29 -11.77
C ILE A 366 -17.01 17.71 -12.08
N LEU A 367 -17.15 18.54 -11.04
CA LEU A 367 -17.71 19.89 -11.15
C LEU A 367 -16.72 20.88 -11.78
N LEU A 368 -15.46 20.83 -11.36
CA LEU A 368 -14.41 21.73 -11.80
C LEU A 368 -13.51 21.00 -12.81
N LYS A 369 -13.84 21.14 -14.11
CA LYS A 369 -13.07 20.55 -15.23
C LYS A 369 -11.76 21.28 -15.52
N SER A 370 -11.04 21.68 -14.49
CA SER A 370 -9.76 22.39 -14.59
C SER A 370 -8.64 21.51 -14.06
N GLU A 371 -7.50 21.50 -14.76
CA GLU A 371 -6.31 20.72 -14.39
C GLU A 371 -5.87 21.00 -12.94
N LYS A 372 -5.76 22.28 -12.56
CA LYS A 372 -5.27 22.67 -11.22
C LYS A 372 -6.20 22.21 -10.10
N PHE A 373 -7.51 22.39 -10.28
CA PHE A 373 -8.51 21.97 -9.28
C PHE A 373 -8.61 20.45 -9.18
N THR A 374 -8.56 19.75 -10.32
CA THR A 374 -8.55 18.28 -10.37
C THR A 374 -7.31 17.72 -9.65
N PHE A 375 -6.13 18.28 -9.92
CA PHE A 375 -4.89 17.90 -9.26
C PHE A 375 -4.95 18.09 -7.74
N TRP A 376 -5.35 19.27 -7.26
CA TRP A 376 -5.43 19.52 -5.82
C TRP A 376 -6.51 18.67 -5.13
N ALA A 377 -7.64 18.41 -5.80
CA ALA A 377 -8.65 17.49 -5.29
C ALA A 377 -8.08 16.07 -5.13
N PHE A 378 -7.28 15.58 -6.09
CA PHE A 378 -6.58 14.30 -5.96
C PHE A 378 -5.53 14.30 -4.84
N CYS A 379 -4.76 15.37 -4.66
CA CYS A 379 -3.87 15.50 -3.49
C CYS A 379 -4.64 15.45 -2.16
N VAL A 380 -5.81 16.09 -2.07
CA VAL A 380 -6.67 16.01 -0.87
C VAL A 380 -7.22 14.60 -0.65
N PHE A 381 -7.62 13.91 -1.72
CA PHE A 381 -8.04 12.51 -1.65
C PHE A 381 -6.91 11.62 -1.12
N GLU A 382 -5.69 11.79 -1.64
CA GLU A 382 -4.51 11.02 -1.21
C GLU A 382 -4.09 11.34 0.24
N MET A 383 -4.22 12.60 0.66
CA MET A 383 -4.04 12.96 2.07
C MET A 383 -5.07 12.25 2.97
N CYS A 384 -6.33 12.11 2.51
CA CYS A 384 -7.34 11.31 3.21
C CYS A 384 -6.95 9.83 3.30
N VAL A 385 -6.37 9.26 2.23
CA VAL A 385 -5.83 7.88 2.24
C VAL A 385 -4.71 7.72 3.28
N GLY A 386 -3.81 8.70 3.38
CA GLY A 386 -2.76 8.73 4.41
C GLY A 386 -3.30 8.74 5.84
N MET A 387 -4.36 9.50 6.09
CA MET A 387 -5.02 9.54 7.41
C MET A 387 -5.87 8.29 7.69
N TYR A 388 -6.37 7.63 6.65
CA TYR A 388 -7.27 6.48 6.75
C TYR A 388 -6.57 5.25 7.34
N TRP A 389 -5.37 4.90 6.87
CA TRP A 389 -4.68 3.66 7.27
C TRP A 389 -4.42 3.57 8.79
N PRO A 390 -3.84 4.60 9.44
CA PRO A 390 -3.66 4.61 10.89
C PRO A 390 -5.00 4.62 11.65
N SER A 391 -5.97 5.42 11.19
CA SER A 391 -7.32 5.54 11.80
C SER A 391 -8.06 4.20 11.83
N VAL A 392 -8.11 3.52 10.70
CA VAL A 392 -8.76 2.21 10.57
C VAL A 392 -7.96 1.15 11.30
N GLY A 393 -6.62 1.17 11.26
CA GLY A 393 -5.77 0.26 12.02
C GLY A 393 -6.05 0.31 13.52
N TYR A 394 -6.20 1.52 14.09
CA TYR A 394 -6.55 1.71 15.50
C TYR A 394 -7.92 1.12 15.85
N LEU A 395 -8.97 1.42 15.07
CA LEU A 395 -10.33 0.91 15.33
C LEU A 395 -10.43 -0.61 15.13
N LYS A 396 -9.75 -1.13 14.11
CA LYS A 396 -9.60 -2.56 13.85
C LYS A 396 -8.90 -3.28 15.01
N GLY A 397 -7.90 -2.66 15.64
CA GLY A 397 -7.26 -3.18 16.84
C GLY A 397 -8.18 -3.22 18.06
N ARG A 398 -9.09 -2.25 18.18
CA ARG A 398 -10.00 -2.11 19.34
C ARG A 398 -11.23 -3.01 19.29
N PHE A 399 -11.81 -3.22 18.11
CA PHE A 399 -13.10 -3.92 17.98
C PHE A 399 -13.00 -5.40 17.61
N VAL A 400 -11.83 -5.88 17.16
CA VAL A 400 -11.67 -7.27 16.73
C VAL A 400 -10.57 -7.95 17.55
N GLU A 401 -10.93 -9.02 18.24
CA GLU A 401 -10.01 -9.86 19.00
C GLU A 401 -8.85 -10.39 18.14
N ASP A 402 -7.65 -10.40 18.71
CA ASP A 402 -6.41 -10.74 17.99
C ASP A 402 -6.47 -12.11 17.29
N GLY A 403 -7.13 -13.10 17.90
CA GLY A 403 -7.19 -14.49 17.40
C GLY A 403 -8.04 -14.70 16.14
N VAL A 404 -8.99 -13.83 15.84
CA VAL A 404 -9.87 -13.94 14.64
C VAL A 404 -9.68 -12.79 13.64
N ARG A 405 -8.86 -11.80 13.99
CA ARG A 405 -8.63 -10.58 13.22
C ARG A 405 -8.25 -10.81 11.76
N ALA A 406 -7.25 -11.65 11.50
CA ALA A 406 -6.79 -11.96 10.15
C ALA A 406 -7.91 -12.58 9.29
N ARG A 407 -8.73 -13.45 9.89
CA ARG A 407 -9.84 -14.12 9.20
C ARG A 407 -11.00 -13.16 8.92
N VAL A 408 -11.36 -12.33 9.89
CA VAL A 408 -12.38 -11.28 9.73
C VAL A 408 -12.01 -10.34 8.60
N TYR A 409 -10.76 -9.86 8.55
CA TYR A 409 -10.32 -8.95 7.49
C TYR A 409 -10.16 -9.64 6.14
N GLY A 410 -9.73 -10.89 6.10
CA GLY A 410 -9.74 -11.68 4.87
C GLY A 410 -11.14 -11.77 4.24
N ILE A 411 -12.17 -12.02 5.05
CA ILE A 411 -13.57 -12.06 4.60
C ILE A 411 -14.04 -10.67 4.14
N LEU A 412 -13.71 -9.61 4.88
CA LEU A 412 -14.10 -8.24 4.53
C LEU A 412 -13.44 -7.71 3.25
N ARG A 413 -12.33 -8.31 2.80
CA ARG A 413 -11.73 -7.98 1.48
C ARG A 413 -12.46 -8.63 0.30
N ILE A 414 -13.29 -9.66 0.50
CA ILE A 414 -13.99 -10.32 -0.62
C ILE A 414 -14.97 -9.36 -1.31
N PRO A 415 -15.89 -8.68 -0.62
CA PRO A 415 -16.79 -7.70 -1.25
C PRO A 415 -16.04 -6.56 -1.93
N LEU A 416 -14.96 -6.08 -1.31
CA LEU A 416 -14.07 -5.06 -1.85
C LEU A 416 -13.49 -5.50 -3.19
N ASN A 417 -12.94 -6.72 -3.24
CA ASN A 417 -12.33 -7.22 -4.46
C ASN A 417 -13.35 -7.42 -5.58
N ILE A 418 -14.55 -7.92 -5.25
CA ILE A 418 -15.65 -8.05 -6.21
C ILE A 418 -16.05 -6.67 -6.75
N PHE A 419 -16.21 -5.68 -5.87
CA PHE A 419 -16.57 -4.32 -6.26
C PHE A 419 -15.56 -3.73 -7.26
N VAL A 420 -14.26 -3.80 -6.97
CA VAL A 420 -13.20 -3.30 -7.85
C VAL A 420 -13.17 -4.06 -9.17
N VAL A 421 -13.25 -5.39 -9.13
CA VAL A 421 -13.22 -6.23 -10.33
C VAL A 421 -14.41 -5.92 -11.24
N VAL A 422 -15.61 -5.79 -10.70
CA VAL A 422 -16.81 -5.46 -11.48
C VAL A 422 -16.68 -4.05 -12.09
N ALA A 423 -16.30 -3.05 -11.29
CA ALA A 423 -16.16 -1.68 -11.76
C ALA A 423 -15.08 -1.54 -12.86
N LEU A 424 -13.98 -2.28 -12.78
CA LEU A 424 -12.95 -2.26 -13.82
C LEU A 424 -13.31 -3.13 -15.05
N SER A 425 -14.06 -4.23 -14.86
CA SER A 425 -14.48 -5.09 -15.97
C SER A 425 -15.57 -4.47 -16.85
N LEU A 426 -16.37 -3.56 -16.27
CA LEU A 426 -17.43 -2.82 -16.95
C LEU A 426 -16.94 -1.48 -17.53
N ILE A 427 -15.63 -1.22 -17.54
CA ILE A 427 -15.04 0.00 -18.11
C ILE A 427 -15.49 0.18 -19.56
N LYS A 428 -15.91 1.41 -19.84
CA LYS A 428 -16.16 1.93 -21.19
C LYS A 428 -15.27 3.15 -21.40
N GLU A 429 -14.80 3.33 -22.63
CA GLU A 429 -14.07 4.54 -22.99
C GLU A 429 -14.97 5.77 -22.86
N GLY A 430 -14.43 6.86 -22.32
CA GLY A 430 -15.09 8.16 -22.25
C GLY A 430 -15.20 8.75 -20.84
N GLU A 431 -15.43 10.07 -20.80
CA GLU A 431 -15.54 10.82 -19.55
C GLU A 431 -16.77 10.43 -18.72
N ASP A 432 -17.86 10.03 -19.37
CA ASP A 432 -19.15 9.76 -18.71
C ASP A 432 -19.06 8.56 -17.76
N TYR A 433 -18.40 7.48 -18.19
CA TYR A 433 -18.20 6.31 -17.32
C TYR A 433 -17.34 6.67 -16.11
N ARG A 434 -16.22 7.38 -16.33
CA ARG A 434 -15.33 7.83 -15.26
C ARG A 434 -16.02 8.75 -14.27
N ASN A 435 -16.77 9.74 -14.76
CA ASN A 435 -17.55 10.65 -13.91
C ASN A 435 -18.63 9.89 -13.14
N GLY A 436 -19.28 8.90 -13.77
CA GLY A 436 -20.21 8.00 -13.09
C GLY A 436 -19.55 7.20 -11.97
N VAL A 437 -18.35 6.66 -12.19
CA VAL A 437 -17.58 5.95 -11.16
C VAL A 437 -17.23 6.88 -10.00
N PHE A 438 -16.70 8.09 -10.26
CA PHE A 438 -16.41 9.05 -9.19
C PHE A 438 -17.66 9.50 -8.43
N LEU A 439 -18.80 9.64 -9.12
CA LEU A 439 -20.08 9.96 -8.47
C LEU A 439 -20.58 8.81 -7.59
N ILE A 440 -20.50 7.56 -8.05
CA ILE A 440 -20.87 6.38 -7.26
C ILE A 440 -19.95 6.25 -6.04
N CYS A 441 -18.63 6.34 -6.23
CA CYS A 441 -17.67 6.30 -5.14
C CYS A 441 -17.93 7.42 -4.12
N GLY A 442 -18.11 8.67 -4.57
CA GLY A 442 -18.46 9.79 -3.71
C GLY A 442 -19.77 9.56 -2.96
N GLY A 443 -20.84 9.15 -3.65
CA GLY A 443 -22.12 8.84 -3.04
C GLY A 443 -22.04 7.75 -1.97
N LEU A 444 -21.32 6.66 -2.25
CA LEU A 444 -21.07 5.59 -1.28
C LEU A 444 -20.29 6.10 -0.06
N LEU A 445 -19.31 6.99 -0.25
CA LEU A 445 -18.56 7.61 0.84
C LEU A 445 -19.41 8.55 1.72
N VAL A 446 -20.33 9.32 1.13
CA VAL A 446 -21.28 10.14 1.91
C VAL A 446 -22.21 9.27 2.74
N VAL A 447 -22.80 8.23 2.13
CA VAL A 447 -23.67 7.28 2.83
C VAL A 447 -22.90 6.62 3.97
N THR A 448 -21.66 6.20 3.71
CA THR A 448 -20.78 5.62 4.72
C THR A 448 -20.51 6.60 5.85
N SER A 449 -20.17 7.85 5.54
CA SER A 449 -19.92 8.90 6.55
C SER A 449 -21.13 9.08 7.48
N GLY A 450 -22.35 9.16 6.92
CA GLY A 450 -23.59 9.27 7.69
C GLY A 450 -23.87 8.05 8.58
N ILE A 451 -23.76 6.83 8.03
CA ILE A 451 -23.95 5.58 8.78
C ILE A 451 -22.89 5.45 9.89
N PHE A 452 -21.64 5.79 9.60
CA PHE A 452 -20.53 5.67 10.54
C PHE A 452 -20.69 6.65 11.72
N HIS A 453 -21.14 7.88 11.43
CA HIS A 453 -21.46 8.87 12.46
C HIS A 453 -22.55 8.37 13.40
N TRP A 454 -23.57 7.71 12.87
CA TRP A 454 -24.72 7.24 13.67
C TRP A 454 -24.46 5.95 14.45
N ILE A 455 -23.72 4.99 13.88
CA ILE A 455 -23.52 3.66 14.49
C ILE A 455 -22.26 3.56 15.36
N VAL A 456 -21.21 4.32 15.02
CA VAL A 456 -19.88 4.21 15.64
C VAL A 456 -19.51 5.48 16.43
N GLY A 457 -20.28 6.56 16.27
CA GLY A 457 -20.12 7.82 16.99
C GLY A 457 -20.67 7.83 18.42
N GLU A 458 -21.47 6.81 18.77
CA GLU A 458 -21.94 6.46 20.13
C GLU A 458 -21.19 5.24 20.67
#